data_AF-A0A6M0CDS7-F1
#
_entry.id   AF-A0A6M0CDS7-F1
#
_cell.length_a   1.000
_cell.length_b   1.000
_cell.length_c   1.000
_cell.angle_alpha   90.00
_cell.angle_beta   90.00
_cell.angle_gamma   90.00
#
_symmetry.space_group_name_H-M   'P 1'
#
loop_
_entity.id
_entity.type
_entity.pdbx_description
1 polymer ?
#
loop_
_entity_poly.entity_id
_entity_poly.type
_entity_poly.pdbx_seq_one_letter_code
_entity_poly.pdbx_strand_id
1 'polypeptide(L)'
;MSASLPQGFPQPTETNVIEVKEYPQYRAVTYTHTGDSRMATRVAFDPLYQHISSNQISMTTPVEARYVKEGEETEVSFLYSTPDMTPQKIDSQVMVRDTLPTSAGILAVTDVPNIISAYRLCEPKGEYLQEIYSSFRSYEVHPSGAR
;
A
#
# COMPACT_ATOMS: atom_id res chain seq x y z
N MET A 1 -5.51 -10.03 17.23
CA MET A 1 -4.08 -9.64 17.23
C MET A 1 -3.85 -8.80 15.99
N SER A 2 -3.30 -7.60 16.12
CA SER A 2 -2.91 -6.76 14.98
C SER A 2 -1.63 -7.33 14.35
N ALA A 3 -1.50 -7.26 13.03
CA ALA A 3 -0.26 -7.66 12.36
C ALA A 3 0.89 -6.70 12.72
N SER A 4 2.13 -7.17 12.63
CA SER A 4 3.32 -6.36 12.94
C SER A 4 3.72 -5.50 11.75
N LEU A 5 4.44 -4.40 11.99
CA LEU A 5 5.10 -3.64 10.93
C LEU A 5 6.34 -4.38 10.42
N PRO A 6 6.73 -4.23 9.14
CA PRO A 6 8.05 -4.63 8.67
C PRO A 6 9.18 -3.90 9.42
N GLN A 7 10.37 -4.48 9.42
CA GLN A 7 11.53 -3.91 10.09
C GLN A 7 11.86 -2.51 9.54
N GLY A 8 11.95 -1.54 10.45
CA GLY A 8 12.31 -0.15 10.12
C GLY A 8 11.17 0.67 9.52
N PHE A 9 9.96 0.12 9.37
CA PHE A 9 8.84 0.91 8.88
C PHE A 9 8.41 1.95 9.91
N PRO A 10 8.05 3.17 9.46
CA PRO A 10 7.48 4.18 10.34
C PRO A 10 6.11 3.73 10.86
N GLN A 11 5.71 4.27 12.01
CA GLN A 11 4.38 4.04 12.55
C GLN A 11 3.30 4.61 11.59
N PRO A 12 2.08 4.06 11.58
CA PRO A 12 0.96 4.66 10.85
C PRO A 12 0.77 6.13 11.22
N THR A 13 0.40 6.96 10.25
CA THR A 13 0.07 8.37 10.50
C THR A 13 -1.24 8.47 11.28
N GLU A 14 -1.32 9.43 12.19
CA GLU A 14 -2.54 9.73 12.93
C GLU A 14 -3.68 10.17 11.98
N THR A 15 -4.92 10.01 12.43
CA THR A 15 -6.11 10.42 11.67
C THR A 15 -6.12 11.93 11.44
N ASN A 16 -6.47 12.35 10.22
CA ASN A 16 -6.48 13.74 9.77
C ASN A 16 -5.10 14.44 9.78
N VAL A 17 -4.01 13.67 9.89
CA VAL A 17 -2.65 14.20 9.81
C VAL A 17 -2.03 13.80 8.47
N ILE A 18 -1.30 14.75 7.89
CA ILE A 18 -0.48 14.53 6.71
C ILE A 18 0.98 14.56 7.14
N GLU A 19 1.69 13.45 6.92
CA GLU A 19 3.11 13.31 7.22
C GLU A 19 3.88 12.87 5.99
N VAL A 20 5.09 13.38 5.85
CA VAL A 20 6.10 12.90 4.92
C VAL A 20 6.94 11.85 5.64
N LYS A 21 6.97 10.63 5.12
CA LYS A 21 7.70 9.51 5.71
C LYS A 21 8.71 8.92 4.74
N GLU A 22 9.87 8.57 5.27
CA GLU A 22 10.86 7.76 4.60
C GLU A 22 10.59 6.28 4.88
N TYR A 23 10.65 5.47 3.83
CA TYR A 23 10.46 4.03 3.93
C TYR A 23 11.77 3.33 3.61
N PRO A 24 12.18 2.33 4.42
CA PRO A 24 13.43 1.61 4.19
C PRO A 24 13.30 0.74 2.93
N GLN A 25 14.39 0.05 2.58
CA GLN A 25 14.30 -1.06 1.64
C GLN A 25 13.36 -2.13 2.21
N TYR A 26 12.52 -2.71 1.37
CA TYR A 26 11.68 -3.85 1.76
C TYR A 26 11.48 -4.82 0.62
N ARG A 27 11.11 -6.05 1.01
CA ARG A 27 10.68 -7.09 0.10
C ARG A 27 9.18 -7.32 0.28
N ALA A 28 8.50 -7.56 -0.82
CA ALA A 28 7.08 -7.88 -0.82
C ALA A 28 6.78 -9.00 -1.82
N VAL A 29 5.67 -9.69 -1.59
CA VAL A 29 5.00 -10.49 -2.61
C VAL A 29 3.88 -9.64 -3.20
N THR A 30 3.78 -9.62 -4.52
CA THR A 30 2.87 -8.74 -5.28
C THR A 30 2.01 -9.55 -6.23
N TYR A 31 0.73 -9.21 -6.28
CA TYR A 31 -0.24 -9.66 -7.29
C TYR A 31 -0.62 -8.47 -8.16
N THR A 32 -0.60 -8.65 -9.49
CA THR A 32 -1.04 -7.62 -10.44
C THR A 32 -2.46 -7.93 -10.89
N HIS A 33 -3.39 -7.03 -10.59
CA HIS A 33 -4.77 -7.08 -11.04
C HIS A 33 -4.97 -6.16 -12.25
N THR A 34 -5.55 -6.70 -13.32
CA THR A 34 -6.04 -5.91 -14.45
C THR A 34 -7.56 -5.76 -14.37
N GLY A 35 -8.06 -4.54 -14.54
CA GLY A 35 -9.48 -4.20 -14.47
C GLY A 35 -9.81 -3.22 -13.34
N ASP A 36 -11.00 -3.36 -12.78
CA ASP A 36 -11.53 -2.44 -11.75
C ASP A 36 -10.66 -2.46 -10.49
N SER A 37 -9.96 -1.34 -10.25
CA SER A 37 -9.03 -1.19 -9.13
C SER A 37 -9.68 -1.36 -7.76
N ARG A 38 -11.00 -1.14 -7.64
CA ARG A 38 -11.78 -1.37 -6.42
C ARG A 38 -11.85 -2.85 -6.03
N MET A 39 -11.67 -3.74 -7.01
CA MET A 39 -11.66 -5.19 -6.81
C MET A 39 -10.25 -5.74 -6.53
N ALA A 40 -9.20 -4.96 -6.81
CA ALA A 40 -7.82 -5.44 -6.78
C ALA A 40 -7.45 -6.09 -5.44
N THR A 41 -7.67 -5.41 -4.31
CA THR A 41 -7.34 -5.94 -2.98
C THR A 41 -8.11 -7.23 -2.67
N ARG A 42 -9.40 -7.27 -3.03
CA ARG A 42 -10.25 -8.43 -2.78
C ARG A 42 -9.77 -9.65 -3.59
N VAL A 43 -9.45 -9.45 -4.87
CA VAL A 43 -9.00 -10.53 -5.76
C VAL A 43 -7.58 -10.99 -5.40
N ALA A 44 -6.71 -10.06 -5.02
CA ALA A 44 -5.32 -10.34 -4.67
C ALA A 44 -5.15 -11.06 -3.33
N PHE A 45 -6.10 -10.94 -2.41
CA PHE A 45 -5.95 -11.44 -1.04
C PHE A 45 -5.63 -12.94 -0.99
N ASP A 46 -6.44 -13.77 -1.66
CA ASP A 46 -6.28 -15.23 -1.62
C ASP A 46 -4.92 -15.71 -2.14
N PRO A 47 -4.45 -15.34 -3.36
CA PRO A 47 -3.15 -15.79 -3.84
C PRO A 47 -1.98 -15.26 -2.99
N LEU A 48 -2.07 -14.03 -2.47
CA LEU A 48 -1.04 -13.48 -1.59
C LEU A 48 -1.01 -14.18 -0.22
N TYR A 49 -2.18 -14.46 0.36
CA TYR A 49 -2.30 -15.18 1.62
C TYR A 49 -1.79 -16.63 1.50
N GLN A 50 -2.16 -17.31 0.42
CA GLN A 50 -1.66 -18.65 0.13
C GLN A 50 -0.13 -18.68 0.01
N HIS A 51 0.46 -17.68 -0.66
CA HIS A 51 1.90 -17.55 -0.78
C HIS A 51 2.58 -17.41 0.59
N ILE A 52 2.15 -16.47 1.44
CA ILE A 52 2.80 -16.29 2.75
C ILE A 52 2.56 -17.48 3.68
N SER A 53 1.37 -18.09 3.63
CA SER A 53 1.02 -19.24 4.48
C SER A 53 1.86 -20.47 4.13
N SER A 54 1.99 -20.79 2.84
CA SER A 54 2.79 -21.93 2.38
C SER A 54 4.30 -21.75 2.63
N ASN A 55 4.78 -20.51 2.65
CA ASN A 55 6.17 -20.16 2.94
C ASN A 55 6.45 -19.88 4.43
N GLN A 56 5.45 -20.03 5.32
CA GLN A 56 5.56 -19.72 6.75
C GLN A 56 6.02 -18.27 7.03
N ILE A 57 5.61 -17.34 6.18
CA ILE A 57 5.89 -15.91 6.31
C ILE A 57 4.78 -15.28 7.15
N SER A 58 5.17 -14.52 8.18
CA SER A 58 4.23 -13.82 9.04
C SER A 58 3.57 -12.65 8.29
N MET A 59 2.26 -12.50 8.45
CA MET A 59 1.53 -11.34 7.94
C MET A 59 2.03 -10.05 8.61
N THR A 60 2.21 -9.00 7.81
CA THR A 60 2.50 -7.65 8.28
C THR A 60 1.40 -6.67 7.87
N THR A 61 1.40 -5.51 8.51
CA THR A 61 0.70 -4.31 8.03
C THR A 61 1.71 -3.23 7.67
N PRO A 62 1.45 -2.37 6.68
CA PRO A 62 0.23 -2.29 5.87
C PRO A 62 0.21 -3.31 4.71
N VAL A 63 -0.96 -3.41 4.06
CA VAL A 63 -1.08 -3.93 2.69
C VAL A 63 -0.91 -2.75 1.74
N GLU A 64 -0.05 -2.89 0.73
CA GLU A 64 0.19 -1.82 -0.25
C GLU A 64 -0.67 -2.05 -1.49
N ALA A 65 -1.36 -1.01 -1.96
CA ALA A 65 -1.97 -0.97 -3.29
C ALA A 65 -1.29 0.12 -4.13
N ARG A 66 -0.86 -0.24 -5.33
CA ARG A 66 -0.17 0.66 -6.27
C ARG A 66 -0.91 0.66 -7.60
N TYR A 67 -1.47 1.80 -7.98
CA TYR A 67 -2.13 2.01 -9.26
C TYR A 67 -1.06 2.22 -10.34
N VAL A 68 -0.69 1.16 -11.06
CA VAL A 68 0.33 1.22 -12.13
C VAL A 68 -0.23 1.96 -13.34
N LYS A 69 -1.49 1.67 -13.67
CA LYS A 69 -2.24 2.39 -14.70
C LYS A 69 -3.65 2.64 -14.17
N GLU A 70 -4.00 3.91 -14.01
CA GLU A 70 -5.28 4.30 -13.41
C GLU A 70 -6.47 3.65 -14.14
N GLY A 71 -7.34 2.99 -13.38
CA GLY A 71 -8.52 2.28 -13.91
C GLY A 71 -8.24 0.99 -14.69
N GLU A 72 -6.98 0.61 -14.88
CA GLU A 72 -6.61 -0.55 -15.72
C GLU A 72 -5.73 -1.57 -14.99
N GLU A 73 -4.76 -1.13 -14.20
CA GLU A 73 -3.79 -2.03 -13.57
C GLU A 73 -3.46 -1.56 -12.16
N THR A 74 -3.65 -2.46 -11.19
CA THR A 74 -3.36 -2.24 -9.77
C THR A 74 -2.55 -3.39 -9.22
N GLU A 75 -1.44 -3.08 -8.59
CA GLU A 75 -0.61 -4.04 -7.87
C GLU A 75 -0.96 -4.02 -6.40
N VAL A 76 -1.16 -5.19 -5.82
CA VAL A 76 -1.43 -5.35 -4.39
C VAL A 76 -0.32 -6.18 -3.79
N SER A 77 0.23 -5.74 -2.67
CA SER A 77 1.42 -6.36 -2.08
C SER A 77 1.28 -6.63 -0.59
N PHE A 78 1.72 -7.83 -0.17
CA PHE A 78 2.00 -8.14 1.23
C PHE A 78 3.50 -8.03 1.47
N LEU A 79 3.85 -7.26 2.49
CA LEU A 79 5.23 -6.96 2.82
C LEU A 79 5.80 -8.08 3.70
N TYR A 80 7.08 -8.37 3.54
CA TYR A 80 7.77 -9.30 4.43
C TYR A 80 8.28 -8.57 5.66
N SER A 81 8.45 -9.31 6.77
CA SER A 81 8.95 -8.71 8.01
C SER A 81 10.37 -8.15 7.87
N THR A 82 11.21 -8.75 7.02
CA THR A 82 12.59 -8.30 6.76
C THR A 82 12.90 -8.38 5.26
N PRO A 83 13.81 -7.53 4.74
CA PRO A 83 14.12 -7.47 3.30
C PRO A 83 14.92 -8.69 2.78
N ASP A 84 15.61 -9.40 3.66
CA ASP A 84 16.43 -10.58 3.35
C ASP A 84 15.64 -11.90 3.36
N MET A 85 14.40 -11.88 3.84
CA MET A 85 13.53 -13.04 3.86
C MET A 85 13.29 -13.58 2.45
N THR A 86 13.51 -14.88 2.26
CA THR A 86 13.39 -15.53 0.96
C THR A 86 12.37 -16.65 1.04
N PRO A 87 11.31 -16.65 0.20
CA PRO A 87 10.35 -17.73 0.19
C PRO A 87 10.98 -19.00 -0.40
N GLN A 88 10.54 -20.15 0.08
CA GLN A 88 10.92 -21.46 -0.45
C GLN A 88 10.27 -21.73 -1.83
N LYS A 89 9.07 -21.20 -2.05
CA LYS A 89 8.31 -21.34 -3.29
C LYS A 89 7.64 -20.02 -3.65
N ILE A 90 7.55 -19.73 -4.95
CA ILE A 90 6.78 -18.61 -5.49
C ILE A 90 5.71 -19.21 -6.41
N ASP A 91 4.44 -18.93 -6.12
CA ASP A 91 3.32 -19.36 -6.96
C ASP A 91 3.25 -18.50 -8.23
N SER A 92 2.79 -19.08 -9.34
CA SER A 92 2.81 -18.42 -10.67
C SER A 92 1.91 -17.17 -10.78
N GLN A 93 1.01 -16.97 -9.82
CA GLN A 93 0.09 -15.83 -9.78
C GLN A 93 0.69 -14.59 -9.09
N VAL A 94 1.84 -14.73 -8.44
CA VAL A 94 2.46 -13.67 -7.65
C VAL A 94 3.94 -13.53 -7.98
N MET A 95 4.50 -12.38 -7.66
CA MET A 95 5.91 -12.08 -7.87
C MET A 95 6.52 -11.51 -6.59
N VAL A 96 7.72 -11.95 -6.25
CA VAL A 96 8.50 -11.34 -5.17
C VAL A 96 9.26 -10.15 -5.74
N ARG A 97 9.21 -9.01 -5.05
CA ARG A 97 9.86 -7.78 -5.47
C ARG A 97 10.61 -7.12 -4.33
N ASP A 98 11.77 -6.59 -4.67
CA ASP A 98 12.57 -5.74 -3.80
C ASP A 98 12.31 -4.28 -4.15
N THR A 99 11.92 -3.48 -3.16
CA THR A 99 11.76 -2.04 -3.29
C THR A 99 12.94 -1.36 -2.60
N LEU A 100 13.70 -0.58 -3.36
CA LEU A 100 14.82 0.21 -2.84
C LEU A 100 14.33 1.31 -1.90
N PRO A 101 15.17 1.78 -0.95
CA PRO A 101 14.83 2.91 -0.11
C PRO A 101 14.40 4.08 -0.98
N THR A 102 13.23 4.61 -0.68
CA THR A 102 12.65 5.68 -1.49
C THR A 102 12.61 6.94 -0.63
N SER A 103 13.30 7.98 -1.07
CA SER A 103 13.24 9.33 -0.48
C SER A 103 11.99 10.11 -0.90
N ALA A 104 11.14 9.53 -1.77
CA ALA A 104 9.83 10.08 -2.08
C ALA A 104 8.93 9.94 -0.85
N GLY A 105 8.55 11.09 -0.29
CA GLY A 105 7.60 11.18 0.80
C GLY A 105 6.34 10.40 0.48
N ILE A 106 6.01 9.43 1.33
CA ILE A 106 4.70 8.80 1.30
C ILE A 106 3.74 9.67 2.08
N LEU A 107 2.78 10.26 1.38
CA LEU A 107 1.61 10.85 2.01
C LEU A 107 0.71 9.71 2.49
N ALA A 108 0.62 9.51 3.79
CA ALA A 108 -0.36 8.61 4.39
C ALA A 108 -1.57 9.42 4.85
N VAL A 109 -2.70 9.24 4.17
CA VAL A 109 -4.01 9.76 4.58
C VAL A 109 -4.83 8.59 5.13
N THR A 110 -5.33 8.69 6.35
CA THR A 110 -6.25 7.72 6.94
C THR A 110 -7.67 8.27 6.90
N ASP A 111 -8.45 7.89 5.89
CA ASP A 111 -9.87 8.25 5.77
C ASP A 111 -10.80 7.13 6.30
N VAL A 112 -10.23 5.94 6.54
CA VAL A 112 -10.92 4.77 7.08
C VAL A 112 -9.96 3.96 7.95
N PRO A 113 -10.42 3.38 9.07
CA PRO A 113 -9.59 2.48 9.85
C PRO A 113 -9.13 1.31 8.97
N ASN A 114 -7.81 1.18 8.81
CA ASN A 114 -7.09 0.09 8.11
C ASN A 114 -6.86 0.22 6.59
N ILE A 115 -7.17 1.35 5.95
CA ILE A 115 -6.71 1.59 4.56
C ILE A 115 -5.72 2.76 4.58
N ILE A 116 -4.45 2.46 4.27
CA ILE A 116 -3.44 3.47 4.02
C ILE A 116 -3.35 3.65 2.51
N SER A 117 -3.96 4.71 1.99
CA SER A 117 -3.62 5.19 0.64
C SER A 117 -2.29 5.92 0.74
N ALA A 118 -1.23 5.27 0.27
CA ALA A 118 0.13 5.77 0.23
C ALA A 118 0.41 6.35 -1.17
N TYR A 119 0.43 7.67 -1.30
CA TYR A 119 0.82 8.32 -2.55
C TYR A 119 2.32 8.55 -2.52
N ARG A 120 3.03 8.00 -3.52
CA ARG A 120 4.44 8.32 -3.74
C ARG A 120 4.52 9.71 -4.36
N LEU A 121 5.04 10.70 -3.62
CA LEU A 121 5.30 12.03 -4.17
C LEU A 121 6.58 11.98 -5.02
N CYS A 122 6.46 11.99 -6.34
CA CYS A 122 7.62 11.91 -7.23
C CYS A 122 8.57 13.13 -7.15
N GLU A 123 8.19 14.24 -6.52
CA GLU A 123 9.11 15.35 -6.18
C GLU A 123 8.68 16.10 -4.89
N PRO A 124 9.62 16.66 -4.11
CA PRO A 124 9.33 17.41 -2.88
C PRO A 124 8.94 18.88 -3.18
N LYS A 125 8.15 19.14 -4.22
CA LYS A 125 7.66 20.50 -4.48
C LYS A 125 6.33 20.70 -3.76
N GLY A 126 6.35 21.53 -2.72
CA GLY A 126 5.23 21.80 -1.80
C GLY A 126 3.92 22.29 -2.43
N GLU A 127 3.90 22.58 -3.74
CA GLU A 127 2.69 22.93 -4.50
C GLU A 127 1.76 21.71 -4.73
N TYR A 128 2.31 20.49 -4.88
CA TYR A 128 1.50 19.28 -5.10
C TYR A 128 0.75 18.81 -3.85
N LEU A 129 1.27 19.10 -2.66
CA LEU A 129 0.60 18.73 -1.40
C LEU A 129 -0.75 19.44 -1.25
N GLN A 130 -0.87 20.69 -1.72
CA GLN A 130 -2.12 21.44 -1.70
C GLN A 130 -3.14 20.91 -2.70
N GLU A 131 -2.70 20.46 -3.88
CA GLU A 131 -3.58 19.88 -4.89
C GLU A 131 -4.08 18.50 -4.45
N ILE A 132 -3.21 17.67 -3.86
CA ILE A 132 -3.62 16.40 -3.26
C ILE A 132 -4.59 16.65 -2.10
N TYR A 133 -4.28 17.57 -1.18
CA TYR A 133 -5.17 17.95 -0.08
C TYR A 133 -6.53 18.49 -0.56
N SER A 134 -6.54 19.30 -1.63
CA SER A 134 -7.77 19.86 -2.22
C SER A 134 -8.61 18.78 -2.92
N SER A 135 -7.97 17.83 -3.60
CA SER A 135 -8.61 16.68 -4.22
C SER A 135 -9.24 15.77 -3.15
N PHE A 136 -8.53 15.52 -2.04
CA PHE A 136 -9.08 14.82 -0.88
C PHE A 136 -10.31 15.52 -0.29
N ARG A 137 -10.24 16.84 -0.05
CA ARG A 137 -11.39 17.59 0.47
C ARG A 137 -12.58 17.60 -0.50
N SER A 138 -12.34 17.53 -1.82
CA SER A 138 -13.44 17.41 -2.80
C SER A 138 -14.15 16.04 -2.76
N TYR A 139 -13.46 14.98 -2.32
CA TYR A 139 -14.08 13.67 -2.04
C TYR A 139 -14.91 13.68 -0.74
N GLU A 140 -14.50 14.43 0.29
CA GLU A 140 -15.30 14.62 1.52
C GLU A 140 -16.60 15.43 1.28
N VAL A 141 -16.66 16.26 0.23
CA VAL A 141 -17.86 17.06 -0.11
C VAL A 141 -18.72 16.34 -1.16
N HIS A 142 -19.08 15.09 -0.88
CA HIS A 142 -20.39 14.58 -1.25
C HIS A 142 -21.15 14.25 0.03
N PRO A 143 -21.85 15.23 0.64
CA PRO A 143 -22.90 14.84 1.57
C PRO A 143 -23.85 13.97 0.77
N SER A 144 -24.13 12.78 1.30
CA SER A 144 -25.27 11.98 0.89
C SER A 144 -26.50 12.88 0.91
N GLY A 145 -26.84 13.44 -0.24
CA GLY A 145 -28.04 14.19 -0.47
C GLY A 145 -29.19 13.20 -0.41
N ALA A 146 -29.79 13.09 0.76
CA ALA A 146 -31.10 12.52 0.93
C ALA A 146 -32.07 13.20 -0.06
N ARG A 147 -32.61 12.42 -1.00
CA ARG A 147 -34.02 12.35 -1.38
C ARG A 147 -34.24 11.27 -2.43
#